data_AF-A0A3D5KPK6-F1
#
_entry.id   AF-A0A3D5KPK6-F1
#
_cell.length_a   1.000
_cell.length_b   1.000
_cell.length_c   1.000
_cell.angle_alpha   90.00
_cell.angle_beta   90.00
_cell.angle_gamma   90.00
#
_symmetry.space_group_name_H-M   'P 1'
#
loop_
_entity.id
_entity.type
_entity.pdbx_description
1 polymer ?
#
loop_
_entity_poly.entity_id
_entity_poly.type
_entity_poly.pdbx_seq_one_letter_code
_entity_poly.pdbx_strand_id
1 'polypeptide(L)'
;MTSNRYLSLDVLRGLTVTLMIIVNTPGNGATTFLPLHHAKWHGFTPTDWVFPTFMFVVGNAMSFALVKYELKGNGEFLKKIFKRAAIIFLLGFFMYWFPFVHQTDSGFAFNSLSETRIFGVLQRIALGYLFASLILHFWKEKGTIIFSAVALLGYWFILYTFGDYTLEGNAVLKLDLALFGDKHLYHGEGMAFDPEGFLSTLPSIVNVIAGYITGRLIQQ
;
A
#
# COMPACT_ATOMS: atom_id res chain seq x y z
N MET A 1 22.19 -8.47 24.42
CA MET A 1 22.20 -7.29 23.53
C MET A 1 20.99 -6.44 23.91
N THR A 2 21.22 -5.27 24.49
CA THR A 2 20.15 -4.32 24.80
C THR A 2 19.43 -3.98 23.49
N SER A 3 18.10 -4.14 23.46
CA SER A 3 17.26 -3.77 22.32
C SER A 3 17.31 -2.24 22.18
N ASN A 4 18.32 -1.72 21.50
CA ASN A 4 18.42 -0.28 21.23
C ASN A 4 17.24 0.11 20.34
N ARG A 5 16.26 0.79 20.93
CA ARG A 5 15.14 1.36 20.18
C ARG A 5 15.64 2.60 19.45
N TYR A 6 15.47 2.64 18.14
CA TYR A 6 15.81 3.80 17.34
C TYR A 6 14.70 4.85 17.44
N LEU A 7 14.89 5.84 18.31
CA LEU A 7 13.91 6.91 18.55
C LEU A 7 13.53 7.65 17.26
N SER A 8 14.50 7.92 16.38
CA SER A 8 14.26 8.58 15.08
C SER A 8 13.29 7.79 14.21
N LEU A 9 13.38 6.46 14.21
CA LEU A 9 12.48 5.59 13.45
C LEU A 9 11.08 5.53 14.06
N ASP A 10 10.99 5.50 15.39
CA ASP A 10 9.70 5.53 16.08
C ASP A 10 8.98 6.88 15.84
N VAL A 11 9.70 8.00 15.88
CA VAL A 11 9.18 9.34 15.55
C VAL A 11 8.74 9.40 14.09
N LEU A 12 9.56 8.92 13.15
CA LEU A 12 9.22 8.94 11.73
C LEU A 12 7.94 8.14 11.46
N ARG A 13 7.81 6.92 12.03
CA ARG A 13 6.58 6.12 11.92
C ARG A 13 5.36 6.85 12.46
N GLY A 14 5.48 7.44 13.66
CA GLY A 14 4.40 8.20 14.27
C GLY A 14 3.96 9.38 13.40
N LEU A 15 4.94 10.14 12.91
CA LEU A 15 4.69 11.27 12.01
C LEU A 15 3.98 10.83 10.72
N THR A 16 4.42 9.74 10.08
CA THR A 16 3.78 9.29 8.84
C THR A 16 2.35 8.80 9.07
N VAL A 17 2.05 8.15 10.21
CA VAL A 17 0.68 7.80 10.58
C VAL A 17 -0.18 9.06 10.79
N THR A 18 0.34 10.03 11.55
CA THR A 18 -0.37 11.30 11.79
C THR A 18 -0.68 12.02 10.48
N LEU A 19 0.31 12.13 9.58
CA LEU A 19 0.11 12.75 8.27
C LEU A 19 -0.92 11.98 7.45
N MET A 20 -0.87 10.64 7.44
CA MET A 20 -1.84 9.81 6.70
C MET A 20 -3.28 10.06 7.18
N ILE A 21 -3.48 10.22 8.49
CA ILE A 21 -4.80 10.53 9.06
C ILE A 21 -5.27 11.92 8.62
N ILE A 22 -4.39 12.94 8.70
CA ILE A 22 -4.71 14.33 8.35
C ILE A 22 -5.11 14.42 6.88
N VAL A 23 -4.35 13.81 5.97
CA VAL A 23 -4.61 13.92 4.53
C VAL A 23 -5.82 13.10 4.07
N ASN A 24 -6.10 11.97 4.73
CA ASN A 24 -7.30 11.18 4.45
C ASN A 24 -8.57 11.76 5.08
N THR A 25 -8.42 12.66 6.06
CA THR A 25 -9.54 13.31 6.74
C THR A 25 -9.38 14.83 6.72
N PRO A 26 -9.32 15.47 5.54
CA PRO A 26 -9.03 16.90 5.42
C PRO A 26 -10.21 17.79 5.85
N GLY A 27 -11.34 17.18 6.26
CA GLY A 27 -12.56 17.87 6.66
C GLY A 27 -13.39 18.28 5.45
N ASN A 28 -13.92 19.50 5.47
CA ASN A 28 -14.67 20.11 4.38
C ASN A 28 -13.69 20.79 3.40
N GLY A 29 -13.83 20.53 2.10
CA GLY A 29 -12.95 21.06 1.05
C GLY A 29 -12.84 22.59 0.98
N ALA A 30 -13.85 23.34 1.46
CA ALA A 30 -13.82 24.80 1.61
C ALA A 30 -12.96 25.29 2.80
N THR A 31 -12.71 24.42 3.78
CA THR A 31 -11.89 24.71 4.98
C THR A 31 -10.54 24.00 4.96
N THR A 32 -10.30 23.10 4.01
CA THR A 32 -9.03 22.38 3.87
C THR A 32 -7.93 23.33 3.38
N PHE A 33 -6.83 23.38 4.13
CA PHE A 33 -5.65 24.16 3.76
C PHE A 33 -5.08 23.73 2.40
N LEU A 34 -4.66 24.70 1.58
CA LEU A 34 -4.17 24.46 0.22
C LEU A 34 -3.11 23.33 0.11
N PRO A 35 -2.12 23.22 1.02
CA PRO A 35 -1.11 22.15 0.93
C PRO A 35 -1.63 20.74 1.23
N LEU A 36 -2.85 20.60 1.77
CA LEU A 36 -3.48 19.31 2.08
C LEU A 36 -4.37 18.79 0.94
N HIS A 37 -4.54 19.56 -0.14
CA HIS A 37 -5.26 19.07 -1.32
C HIS A 37 -4.38 18.15 -2.16
N HIS A 38 -4.98 17.07 -2.65
CA HIS A 38 -4.38 16.24 -3.69
C HIS A 38 -4.33 16.99 -5.02
N ALA A 39 -3.37 16.63 -5.88
CA ALA A 39 -3.46 17.02 -7.28
C ALA A 39 -4.76 16.47 -7.88
N LYS A 40 -5.43 17.24 -8.75
CA LYS A 40 -6.73 16.81 -9.33
C LYS A 40 -6.63 15.51 -10.13
N TRP A 41 -5.52 15.35 -10.87
CA TRP A 41 -5.23 14.14 -11.64
C TRP A 41 -3.76 14.14 -12.05
N HIS A 42 -3.38 15.14 -12.85
CA HIS A 42 -1.98 15.45 -13.13
C HIS A 42 -1.46 16.46 -12.12
N GLY A 43 -0.25 16.23 -11.64
CA GLY A 43 0.43 17.09 -10.69
C GLY A 43 1.02 16.28 -9.55
N PHE A 44 1.57 17.01 -8.59
CA PHE A 44 2.19 16.41 -7.42
C PHE A 44 2.20 17.44 -6.30
N THR A 45 1.45 17.17 -5.22
CA THR A 45 1.34 18.03 -4.04
C THR A 45 2.02 17.38 -2.83
N PRO A 46 2.25 18.12 -1.73
CA PRO A 46 2.81 17.54 -0.50
C PRO A 46 1.98 16.36 0.05
N THR A 47 0.67 16.40 -0.13
CA THR A 47 -0.26 15.32 0.25
C THR A 47 0.06 14.01 -0.46
N ASP A 48 0.47 14.09 -1.73
CA ASP A 48 0.78 12.92 -2.56
C ASP A 48 2.07 12.19 -2.12
N TRP A 49 2.94 12.85 -1.33
CA TRP A 49 4.15 12.24 -0.76
C TRP A 49 3.86 11.31 0.41
N VAL A 50 2.74 11.50 1.10
CA VAL A 50 2.48 10.84 2.39
C VAL A 50 2.45 9.33 2.23
N PHE A 51 1.71 8.82 1.25
CA PHE A 51 1.58 7.39 1.05
C PHE A 51 2.88 6.70 0.56
N PRO A 52 3.61 7.21 -0.45
CA PRO A 52 4.94 6.70 -0.79
C PRO A 52 5.91 6.69 0.40
N THR A 53 5.91 7.76 1.20
CA THR A 53 6.72 7.85 2.42
C THR A 53 6.31 6.79 3.44
N PHE A 54 5.01 6.52 3.58
CA PHE A 54 4.52 5.45 4.45
C PHE A 54 5.06 4.08 4.04
N MET A 55 5.02 3.77 2.75
CA MET A 55 5.57 2.51 2.22
C MET A 55 7.09 2.42 2.42
N PHE A 56 7.81 3.52 2.23
CA PHE A 56 9.23 3.60 2.55
C PHE A 56 9.50 3.33 4.03
N VAL A 57 8.74 3.92 4.94
CA VAL A 57 8.90 3.71 6.39
C VAL A 57 8.56 2.27 6.80
N VAL A 58 7.56 1.64 6.17
CA VAL A 58 7.27 0.21 6.34
C VAL A 58 8.49 -0.65 5.95
N GLY A 59 9.12 -0.33 4.83
CA GLY A 59 10.36 -0.97 4.39
C GLY A 59 11.53 -0.78 5.35
N ASN A 60 11.71 0.45 5.83
CA ASN A 60 12.74 0.77 6.80
C ASN A 60 12.54 -0.03 8.10
N ALA A 61 11.31 -0.07 8.61
CA ALA A 61 10.94 -0.87 9.77
C ALA A 61 11.18 -2.38 9.58
N MET A 62 10.94 -2.87 8.37
CA MET A 62 11.17 -4.26 7.99
C MET A 62 12.65 -4.65 8.09
N SER A 63 13.58 -3.74 7.80
CA SER A 63 15.03 -3.99 7.87
C SER A 63 15.52 -4.41 9.26
N PHE A 64 14.87 -3.92 10.32
CA PHE A 64 15.17 -4.30 11.70
C PHE A 64 14.41 -5.56 12.14
N ALA A 65 13.18 -5.72 11.65
CA ALA A 65 12.27 -6.76 12.12
C ALA A 65 12.55 -8.15 11.52
N LEU A 66 13.05 -8.23 10.29
CA LEU A 66 13.23 -9.49 9.55
C LEU A 66 14.52 -10.23 9.87
N VAL A 67 15.59 -9.54 10.29
CA VAL A 67 16.92 -10.14 10.53
C VAL A 67 16.85 -11.33 11.49
N LYS A 68 16.04 -11.23 12.56
CA LYS A 68 15.86 -12.32 13.54
C LYS A 68 15.14 -13.56 13.02
N TYR A 69 14.38 -13.43 11.93
CA TYR A 69 13.63 -14.54 11.32
C TYR A 69 14.43 -15.19 10.21
N GLU A 70 15.25 -14.42 9.48
CA GLU A 70 16.25 -14.94 8.53
C GLU A 70 17.17 -15.97 9.19
N LEU A 71 17.63 -15.69 10.42
CA LEU A 71 18.50 -16.59 11.19
C LEU A 71 17.82 -17.90 11.63
N LYS A 72 16.48 -17.98 11.59
CA LYS A 72 15.71 -19.16 12.02
C LYS A 72 15.35 -20.10 10.87
N GLY A 73 15.73 -19.75 9.64
CA GLY A 73 15.49 -20.54 8.43
C GLY A 73 14.22 -20.17 7.67
N ASN A 74 14.15 -20.64 6.43
CA ASN A 74 13.16 -20.20 5.44
C ASN A 74 11.71 -20.47 5.85
N GLY A 75 11.42 -21.60 6.50
CA GLY A 75 10.05 -21.96 6.91
C GLY A 75 9.46 -20.96 7.91
N GLU A 76 10.23 -20.59 8.93
CA GLU A 76 9.80 -19.61 9.95
C GLU A 76 9.72 -18.19 9.38
N PHE A 77 10.63 -17.85 8.46
CA PHE A 77 10.58 -16.59 7.72
C PHE A 77 9.28 -16.47 6.90
N LEU A 78 9.00 -17.46 6.04
CA LEU A 78 7.79 -17.48 5.20
C LEU A 78 6.52 -17.45 6.05
N LYS A 79 6.43 -18.30 7.08
CA LYS A 79 5.28 -18.32 7.99
C LYS A 79 5.04 -16.96 8.63
N LYS A 80 6.10 -16.24 9.02
CA LYS A 80 5.99 -14.91 9.63
C LYS A 80 5.45 -13.88 8.64
N ILE A 81 6.01 -13.80 7.44
CA ILE A 81 5.64 -12.77 6.47
C ILE A 81 4.23 -13.02 5.92
N PHE A 82 3.87 -14.26 5.60
CA PHE A 82 2.54 -14.61 5.11
C PHE A 82 1.48 -14.39 6.18
N LYS A 83 1.73 -14.79 7.44
CA LYS A 83 0.81 -14.53 8.55
C LYS A 83 0.58 -13.02 8.72
N ARG A 84 1.64 -12.21 8.67
CA ARG A 84 1.51 -10.76 8.83
C ARG A 84 0.76 -10.13 7.65
N ALA A 85 1.10 -10.50 6.42
CA ALA A 85 0.42 -10.01 5.23
C ALA A 85 -1.06 -10.37 5.24
N ALA A 86 -1.41 -11.63 5.56
CA ALA A 86 -2.79 -12.08 5.67
C ALA A 86 -3.57 -11.30 6.74
N ILE A 87 -3.00 -11.08 7.93
CA ILE A 87 -3.64 -10.29 8.98
C ILE A 87 -3.92 -8.87 8.50
N ILE A 88 -2.94 -8.18 7.92
CA ILE A 88 -3.11 -6.79 7.46
C ILE A 88 -4.15 -6.72 6.34
N PHE A 89 -4.10 -7.65 5.38
CA PHE A 89 -5.04 -7.71 4.27
C PHE A 89 -6.47 -7.94 4.75
N LEU A 90 -6.67 -8.93 5.64
CA LEU A 90 -7.99 -9.25 6.20
C LEU A 90 -8.54 -8.12 7.07
N LEU A 91 -7.70 -7.45 7.87
CA LEU A 91 -8.13 -6.28 8.62
C LEU A 91 -8.60 -5.14 7.70
N GLY A 92 -7.89 -4.92 6.58
CA GLY A 92 -8.32 -3.96 5.56
C GLY A 92 -9.65 -4.33 4.93
N PHE A 93 -9.83 -5.59 4.54
CA PHE A 93 -11.07 -6.06 3.95
C PHE A 93 -12.24 -5.96 4.93
N PHE A 94 -12.06 -6.41 6.17
CA PHE A 94 -13.11 -6.32 7.20
C PHE A 94 -13.45 -4.88 7.58
N MET A 95 -12.51 -3.95 7.48
CA MET A 95 -12.79 -2.53 7.68
C MET A 95 -13.77 -2.00 6.61
N TYR A 96 -13.63 -2.43 5.35
CA TYR A 96 -14.57 -2.05 4.28
C TYR A 96 -15.91 -2.78 4.35
N TRP A 97 -15.93 -4.01 4.88
CA TRP A 97 -17.17 -4.78 5.04
C TRP A 97 -17.98 -4.36 6.28
N PHE A 98 -17.40 -3.58 7.19
CA PHE A 98 -18.09 -3.05 8.36
C PHE A 98 -19.10 -1.94 7.98
N PRO A 99 -20.31 -1.87 8.56
CA PRO A 99 -20.86 -2.71 9.63
C PRO A 99 -21.49 -3.98 9.06
N PHE A 100 -20.92 -5.16 9.32
CA PHE A 100 -21.22 -6.45 8.66
C PHE A 100 -22.70 -6.83 8.49
N VAL A 101 -23.58 -6.21 9.27
CA VAL A 101 -25.03 -6.36 9.21
C VAL A 101 -25.71 -4.99 9.16
N HIS A 102 -26.83 -4.90 8.44
CA HIS A 102 -27.73 -3.75 8.44
C HIS A 102 -29.13 -4.15 8.90
N GLN A 103 -29.90 -3.17 9.38
CA GLN A 103 -31.28 -3.38 9.80
C GLN A 103 -32.20 -3.35 8.58
N THR A 104 -33.12 -4.30 8.53
CA THR A 104 -34.18 -4.48 7.52
C THR A 104 -35.53 -4.59 8.22
N ASP A 105 -36.62 -4.47 7.45
CA ASP A 105 -37.99 -4.59 7.98
C ASP A 105 -38.26 -5.95 8.66
N SER A 106 -37.51 -6.99 8.28
CA SER A 106 -37.60 -8.36 8.83
C SER A 106 -36.54 -8.72 9.88
N GLY A 107 -35.70 -7.77 10.30
CA GLY A 107 -34.62 -8.01 11.27
C GLY A 107 -33.24 -7.58 10.76
N PHE A 108 -32.17 -8.26 11.16
CA PHE A 108 -30.81 -7.96 10.69
C PHE A 108 -30.42 -8.84 9.50
N ALA A 109 -29.87 -8.23 8.44
CA ALA A 109 -29.34 -8.92 7.28
C ALA A 109 -27.85 -8.62 7.11
N PHE A 110 -27.08 -9.57 6.56
CA PHE A 110 -25.66 -9.36 6.26
C PHE A 110 -25.47 -8.39 5.09
N ASN A 111 -24.45 -7.53 5.19
CA ASN A 111 -24.05 -6.68 4.07
C ASN A 111 -23.47 -7.53 2.94
N SER A 112 -23.81 -7.15 1.70
CA SER A 112 -23.34 -7.88 0.54
C SER A 112 -21.83 -7.80 0.37
N LEU A 113 -21.19 -8.97 0.32
CA LEU A 113 -19.78 -9.09 -0.05
C LEU A 113 -19.54 -8.69 -1.52
N SER A 114 -20.56 -8.77 -2.39
CA SER A 114 -20.44 -8.45 -3.83
C SER A 114 -20.23 -6.96 -4.12
N GLU A 115 -20.54 -6.09 -3.16
CA GLU A 115 -20.38 -4.63 -3.29
C GLU A 115 -19.27 -4.12 -2.36
N THR A 116 -18.50 -5.02 -1.76
CA THR A 116 -17.46 -4.64 -0.79
C THR A 116 -16.16 -4.36 -1.54
N ARG A 117 -15.60 -3.16 -1.33
CA ARG A 117 -14.30 -2.77 -1.86
C ARG A 117 -13.21 -3.77 -1.45
N ILE A 118 -12.46 -4.30 -2.42
CA ILE A 118 -11.44 -5.32 -2.16
C ILE A 118 -10.07 -4.69 -1.88
N PHE A 119 -9.63 -3.77 -2.74
CA PHE A 119 -8.33 -3.13 -2.63
C PHE A 119 -8.39 -1.84 -1.83
N GLY A 120 -7.27 -1.49 -1.20
CA GLY A 120 -7.19 -0.35 -0.31
C GLY A 120 -5.80 -0.23 0.29
N VAL A 121 -5.63 0.79 1.14
CA VAL A 121 -4.33 1.14 1.72
C VAL A 121 -3.70 -0.04 2.46
N LEU A 122 -4.47 -0.75 3.29
CA LEU A 122 -3.97 -1.88 4.07
C LEU A 122 -3.61 -3.07 3.19
N GLN A 123 -4.40 -3.36 2.16
CA GLN A 123 -4.14 -4.42 1.19
C GLN A 123 -2.86 -4.15 0.42
N ARG A 124 -2.65 -2.90 -0.03
CA ARG A 124 -1.41 -2.50 -0.68
C ARG A 124 -0.20 -2.59 0.26
N ILE A 125 -0.34 -2.19 1.54
CA ILE A 125 0.72 -2.37 2.54
C ILE A 125 1.04 -3.86 2.72
N ALA A 126 0.03 -4.72 2.78
CA ALA A 126 0.20 -6.16 2.94
C ALA A 126 0.97 -6.78 1.76
N LEU A 127 0.55 -6.46 0.53
CA LEU A 127 1.19 -6.96 -0.70
C LEU A 127 2.60 -6.37 -0.87
N GLY A 128 2.75 -5.06 -0.65
CA GLY A 128 4.04 -4.37 -0.70
C GLY A 128 5.04 -4.99 0.27
N TYR A 129 4.63 -5.21 1.51
CA TYR A 129 5.44 -5.90 2.51
C TYR A 129 5.79 -7.34 2.12
N LEU A 130 4.80 -8.12 1.66
CA LEU A 130 4.98 -9.53 1.29
C LEU A 130 5.95 -9.68 0.12
N PHE A 131 5.69 -9.00 -0.99
CA PHE A 131 6.51 -9.11 -2.19
C PHE A 131 7.91 -8.55 -1.97
N ALA A 132 8.05 -7.39 -1.31
CA ALA A 132 9.36 -6.87 -0.97
C ALA A 132 10.15 -7.86 -0.10
N SER A 133 9.51 -8.46 0.91
CA SER A 133 10.15 -9.48 1.77
C SER A 133 10.63 -10.70 0.97
N LEU A 134 9.79 -11.21 0.05
CA LEU A 134 10.14 -12.36 -0.80
C LEU A 134 11.30 -12.03 -1.75
N ILE A 135 11.25 -10.88 -2.42
CA ILE A 135 12.28 -10.43 -3.36
C ILE A 135 13.61 -10.25 -2.63
N LEU A 136 13.62 -9.55 -1.49
CA LEU A 136 14.83 -9.35 -0.69
C LEU A 136 15.43 -10.67 -0.19
N HIS A 137 14.57 -11.61 0.23
CA HIS A 137 15.00 -12.90 0.76
C HIS A 137 15.62 -13.80 -0.33
N PHE A 138 14.93 -13.95 -1.47
CA PHE A 138 15.31 -14.90 -2.51
C PHE A 138 16.25 -14.31 -3.57
N TRP A 139 16.04 -13.07 -4.00
CA TRP A 139 16.77 -12.47 -5.12
C TRP A 139 18.00 -11.68 -4.67
N LYS A 140 18.18 -11.52 -3.35
CA LYS A 140 19.28 -10.78 -2.72
C LYS A 140 19.34 -9.33 -3.23
N GLU A 141 20.39 -8.61 -2.86
CA GLU A 141 20.50 -7.18 -3.14
C GLU A 141 20.53 -6.85 -4.64
N LYS A 142 21.38 -7.55 -5.42
CA LYS A 142 21.49 -7.32 -6.88
C LYS A 142 20.17 -7.60 -7.61
N GLY A 143 19.53 -8.72 -7.31
CA GLY A 143 18.26 -9.07 -7.95
C GLY A 143 17.12 -8.15 -7.53
N THR A 144 17.15 -7.63 -6.30
CA THR A 144 16.19 -6.62 -5.82
C THR A 144 16.31 -5.31 -6.60
N ILE A 145 17.53 -4.83 -6.86
CA ILE A 145 17.75 -3.59 -7.64
C ILE A 145 17.28 -3.78 -9.09
N ILE A 146 17.59 -4.93 -9.71
CA ILE A 146 17.12 -5.25 -11.06
C ILE A 146 15.59 -5.30 -11.10
N PHE A 147 14.96 -5.97 -10.12
CA PHE A 147 13.51 -5.97 -9.99
C PHE A 147 12.95 -4.55 -9.89
N SER A 148 13.53 -3.68 -9.06
CA SER A 148 13.05 -2.31 -8.91
C SER A 148 13.11 -1.53 -10.22
N ALA A 149 14.20 -1.63 -10.98
CA ALA A 149 14.32 -0.99 -12.28
C ALA A 149 13.29 -1.53 -13.28
N VAL A 150 13.15 -2.85 -13.37
CA VAL A 150 12.17 -3.51 -14.25
C VAL A 150 10.73 -3.18 -13.86
N ALA A 151 10.41 -3.14 -12.56
CA ALA A 151 9.08 -2.83 -12.08
C ALA A 151 8.67 -1.38 -12.41
N LEU A 152 9.59 -0.41 -12.25
CA LEU A 152 9.31 0.98 -12.57
C LEU A 152 9.20 1.22 -14.09
N LEU A 153 10.16 0.73 -14.87
CA LEU A 153 10.15 0.88 -16.32
C LEU A 153 9.01 0.09 -16.96
N GLY A 154 8.75 -1.11 -16.46
CA GLY A 154 7.63 -1.96 -16.89
C GLY A 154 6.28 -1.33 -16.55
N TYR A 155 6.10 -0.79 -15.34
CA TYR A 155 4.88 -0.06 -14.98
C TYR A 155 4.66 1.14 -15.91
N TRP A 156 5.70 1.96 -16.12
CA TRP A 156 5.62 3.10 -17.06
C TRP A 156 5.26 2.65 -18.49
N PHE A 157 5.90 1.60 -19.00
CA PHE A 157 5.61 1.05 -20.32
C PHE A 157 4.18 0.53 -20.44
N ILE A 158 3.65 -0.13 -19.41
CA ILE A 158 2.26 -0.60 -19.38
C ILE A 158 1.30 0.60 -19.40
N LEU A 159 1.55 1.64 -18.61
CA LEU A 159 0.74 2.85 -18.62
C LEU A 159 0.75 3.53 -19.99
N TYR A 160 1.93 3.61 -20.62
CA TYR A 160 2.11 4.23 -21.94
C TYR A 160 1.40 3.46 -23.06
N THR A 161 1.47 2.13 -23.04
CA THR A 161 0.99 1.29 -24.14
C THR A 161 -0.50 0.95 -24.04
N PHE A 162 -1.00 0.76 -22.82
CA PHE A 162 -2.36 0.29 -22.56
C PHE A 162 -3.29 1.36 -21.94
N GLY A 163 -2.77 2.57 -21.70
CA GLY A 163 -3.53 3.70 -21.18
C GLY A 163 -3.24 5.01 -21.94
N ASP A 164 -4.05 6.03 -21.67
CA ASP A 164 -3.93 7.37 -22.25
C ASP A 164 -3.57 8.44 -21.21
N TYR A 165 -3.13 8.00 -20.02
CA TYR A 165 -2.87 8.81 -18.84
C TYR A 165 -4.05 9.62 -18.29
N THR A 166 -5.28 9.44 -18.78
CA THR A 166 -6.48 10.07 -18.21
C THR A 166 -7.10 9.20 -17.11
N LEU A 167 -7.98 9.77 -16.28
CA LEU A 167 -8.68 9.00 -15.23
C LEU A 167 -9.50 7.86 -15.84
N GLU A 168 -10.15 8.09 -16.98
CA GLU A 168 -11.08 7.17 -17.62
C GLU A 168 -10.37 6.11 -18.48
N GLY A 169 -9.25 6.49 -19.10
CA GLY A 169 -8.54 5.64 -20.06
C GLY A 169 -7.26 4.99 -19.53
N ASN A 170 -6.87 5.21 -18.27
CA ASN A 170 -5.63 4.65 -17.74
C ASN A 170 -5.64 3.11 -17.65
N ALA A 171 -4.45 2.51 -17.77
CA ALA A 171 -4.30 1.05 -17.77
C ALA A 171 -4.57 0.40 -16.40
N VAL A 172 -4.42 1.14 -15.30
CA VAL A 172 -4.68 0.65 -13.94
C VAL A 172 -6.17 0.34 -13.79
N LEU A 173 -7.02 1.30 -14.17
CA LEU A 173 -8.48 1.18 -14.15
C LEU A 173 -8.95 -0.01 -14.99
N LYS A 174 -8.45 -0.12 -16.24
CA LYS A 174 -8.83 -1.23 -17.13
C LYS A 174 -8.50 -2.59 -16.53
N LEU A 175 -7.32 -2.72 -15.90
CA LEU A 175 -6.93 -3.97 -15.25
C LEU A 175 -7.79 -4.26 -14.02
N ASP A 176 -7.98 -3.26 -13.15
CA ASP A 176 -8.71 -3.45 -11.90
C ASP A 176 -10.20 -3.76 -12.18
N LEU A 177 -10.82 -3.13 -13.18
CA LEU A 177 -12.17 -3.49 -13.65
C LEU A 177 -12.23 -4.92 -14.20
N ALA A 178 -11.21 -5.36 -14.93
CA ALA A 178 -11.18 -6.72 -15.48
C ALA A 178 -10.97 -7.79 -14.38
N LEU A 179 -10.21 -7.48 -13.33
CA LEU A 179 -9.90 -8.41 -12.24
C LEU A 179 -10.97 -8.45 -11.15
N PHE A 180 -11.50 -7.28 -10.77
CA PHE A 180 -12.36 -7.14 -9.61
C PHE A 180 -13.78 -6.71 -9.98
N GLY A 181 -13.97 -6.02 -11.10
CA GLY A 181 -15.25 -5.42 -11.47
C GLY A 181 -15.55 -4.12 -10.73
N ASP A 182 -16.44 -3.31 -11.29
CA ASP A 182 -16.78 -1.95 -10.84
C ASP A 182 -17.15 -1.88 -9.34
N LYS A 183 -17.98 -2.82 -8.90
CA LYS A 183 -18.56 -2.90 -7.55
C LYS A 183 -17.55 -3.07 -6.43
N HIS A 184 -16.34 -3.50 -6.77
CA HIS A 184 -15.27 -3.78 -5.82
C HIS A 184 -14.18 -2.69 -5.79
N LEU A 185 -14.35 -1.63 -6.59
CA LEU A 185 -13.44 -0.49 -6.66
C LEU A 185 -13.94 0.67 -5.78
N TYR A 186 -13.12 1.71 -5.68
CA TYR A 186 -13.46 2.94 -4.98
C TYR A 186 -14.20 3.91 -5.90
N HIS A 187 -15.22 4.60 -5.38
CA HIS A 187 -16.04 5.55 -6.16
C HIS A 187 -15.91 7.02 -5.72
N GLY A 188 -14.84 7.38 -5.01
CA GLY A 188 -14.68 8.74 -4.47
C GLY A 188 -14.44 9.83 -5.52
N GLU A 189 -13.94 9.46 -6.70
CA GLU A 189 -13.69 10.39 -7.82
C GLU A 189 -14.93 10.58 -8.72
N GLY A 190 -16.11 10.15 -8.26
CA GLY A 190 -17.34 10.16 -9.06
C GLY A 190 -17.46 9.02 -10.08
N MET A 191 -16.46 8.13 -10.13
CA MET A 191 -16.44 6.92 -10.94
C MET A 191 -15.65 5.82 -10.23
N ALA A 192 -15.81 4.57 -10.67
CA ALA A 192 -15.03 3.44 -10.18
C ALA A 192 -13.56 3.61 -10.56
N PHE A 193 -12.70 3.88 -9.60
CA PHE A 193 -11.26 3.97 -9.75
C PHE A 193 -10.58 3.71 -8.41
N ASP A 194 -9.76 2.67 -8.32
CA ASP A 194 -9.02 2.36 -7.09
C ASP A 194 -7.58 2.87 -7.17
N PRO A 195 -7.23 3.97 -6.46
CA PRO A 195 -5.86 4.47 -6.44
C PRO A 195 -4.91 3.48 -5.74
N GLU A 196 -5.45 2.50 -4.99
CA GLU A 196 -4.75 1.43 -4.30
C GLU A 196 -4.66 0.10 -5.06
N GLY A 197 -5.06 0.08 -6.33
CA GLY A 197 -5.18 -1.12 -7.18
C GLY A 197 -3.95 -2.01 -7.37
N PHE A 198 -4.16 -3.11 -8.11
CA PHE A 198 -3.18 -4.19 -8.22
C PHE A 198 -1.94 -3.76 -9.01
N LEU A 199 -2.13 -3.15 -10.18
CA LEU A 199 -1.01 -2.75 -11.05
C LEU A 199 -0.11 -1.69 -10.39
N SER A 200 -0.74 -0.71 -9.74
CA SER A 200 -0.10 0.38 -9.02
C SER A 200 0.57 -0.07 -7.71
N THR A 201 0.40 -1.33 -7.29
CA THR A 201 1.18 -1.95 -6.22
C THR A 201 2.64 -2.22 -6.62
N LEU A 202 2.95 -2.34 -7.92
CA LEU A 202 4.33 -2.52 -8.41
C LEU A 202 5.29 -1.41 -7.95
N PRO A 203 5.05 -0.12 -8.27
CA PRO A 203 5.90 0.96 -7.76
C PRO A 203 5.87 1.08 -6.22
N SER A 204 4.77 0.66 -5.59
CA SER A 204 4.65 0.63 -4.13
C SER A 204 5.63 -0.38 -3.49
N ILE A 205 5.82 -1.57 -4.09
CA ILE A 205 6.84 -2.54 -3.66
C ILE A 205 8.24 -1.92 -3.73
N VAL A 206 8.51 -1.12 -4.76
CA VAL A 206 9.81 -0.44 -4.91
C VAL A 206 10.04 0.58 -3.78
N ASN A 207 9.02 1.32 -3.35
CA ASN A 207 9.13 2.20 -2.18
C ASN A 207 9.49 1.42 -0.90
N VAL A 208 8.88 0.25 -0.67
CA VAL A 208 9.20 -0.62 0.47
C VAL A 208 10.64 -1.13 0.38
N ILE A 209 11.09 -1.54 -0.81
CA ILE A 209 12.48 -1.96 -1.05
C ILE A 209 13.45 -0.82 -0.74
N ALA A 210 13.21 0.38 -1.26
CA ALA A 210 14.06 1.56 -1.03
C ALA A 210 14.16 1.86 0.47
N GLY A 211 13.04 1.79 1.18
CA GLY A 211 13.00 1.91 2.64
C GLY A 211 13.87 0.88 3.36
N TYR A 212 13.77 -0.38 2.95
CA TYR A 212 14.54 -1.48 3.53
C TYR A 212 16.04 -1.30 3.31
N ILE A 213 16.46 -0.96 2.10
CA ILE A 213 17.87 -0.74 1.76
C ILE A 213 18.42 0.42 2.60
N THR A 214 17.71 1.55 2.68
CA THR A 214 18.13 2.68 3.54
C THR A 214 18.21 2.26 5.00
N GLY A 215 17.25 1.50 5.50
CA GLY A 215 17.28 0.98 6.87
C GLY A 215 18.47 0.07 7.14
N ARG A 216 18.86 -0.76 6.16
CA ARG A 216 20.07 -1.59 6.21
C ARG A 216 21.35 -0.76 6.21
N LEU A 217 21.42 0.31 5.41
CA LEU A 217 22.58 1.19 5.33
C LEU A 217 22.83 1.95 6.64
N ILE A 218 21.77 2.40 7.32
CA ILE A 218 21.87 3.10 8.61
C ILE A 218 22.37 2.17 9.74
N GLN A 219 22.24 0.85 9.57
CA GLN A 219 22.69 -0.15 10.55
C GLN A 219 24.15 -0.57 10.38
N GLN A 220 24.79 -0.19 9.26
CA GLN A 220 26.20 -0.48 8.97
C GLN A 220 27.09 0.63 9.53
#